data_AF-A0A7V1PTI2-F1
#
_entry.id   AF-A0A7V1PTI2-F1
#
_cell.length_a   1.000
_cell.length_b   1.000
_cell.length_c   1.000
_cell.angle_alpha   90.00
_cell.angle_beta   90.00
_cell.angle_gamma   90.00
#
_symmetry.space_group_name_H-M   'P 1'
#
loop_
_entity.id
_entity.type
_entity.pdbx_description
1 polymer ?
#
loop_
_entity_poly.entity_id
_entity_poly.type
_entity_poly.pdbx_seq_one_letter_code
_entity_poly.pdbx_strand_id
1 'polypeptide(L)' 'MQVLKFGGTSVGSAQSLERVAAIIARRVEQGRRPVVVVSAFSGV' A
#
# COMPACT_ATOMS: atom_id res chain seq x y z
N MET A 1 -6.96 1.65 15.45
CA MET A 1 -7.14 2.02 14.02
C MET A 1 -5.75 2.15 13.39
N GLN A 2 -5.48 1.49 12.25
CA GLN A 2 -4.16 1.51 11.60
C GLN A 2 -4.25 2.22 10.25
N VAL A 3 -3.36 3.18 10.00
CA VAL A 3 -3.20 3.82 8.69
C VAL A 3 -1.90 3.33 8.05
N LEU A 4 -1.96 2.91 6.79
CA LEU A 4 -0.81 2.55 5.98
C LEU A 4 -0.64 3.60 4.89
N LYS A 5 0.51 4.28 4.86
CA LYS A 5 0.83 5.28 3.84
C LYS A 5 1.94 4.78 2.93
N PHE A 6 1.69 4.83 1.62
CA PHE A 6 2.69 4.48 0.60
C PHE A 6 2.98 5.72 -0.27
N GLY A 7 4.25 6.05 -0.43
CA GLY A 7 4.69 7.17 -1.28
C GLY A 7 4.69 6.80 -2.75
N GLY A 8 4.88 7.79 -3.63
CA GLY A 8 4.80 7.60 -5.09
C GLY A 8 5.80 6.58 -5.66
N THR A 9 6.99 6.45 -5.06
CA THR A 9 7.97 5.40 -5.43
C THR A 9 7.51 4.01 -5.02
N SER A 10 6.77 3.88 -3.92
CA SER A 10 6.18 2.63 -3.45
C SER A 10 4.99 2.15 -4.29
N VAL A 11 4.44 3.02 -5.14
CA VAL A 11 3.33 2.71 -6.05
C VAL A 11 3.68 2.94 -7.53
N GLY A 12 4.93 3.27 -7.85
CA GLY A 12 5.34 3.74 -9.17
C GLY A 12 5.49 2.68 -10.27
N SER A 13 5.21 1.41 -9.98
CA SER A 13 5.24 0.32 -10.96
C SER A 13 4.31 -0.81 -10.55
N ALA A 14 3.92 -1.66 -11.51
CA ALA A 14 3.07 -2.83 -11.24
C ALA A 14 3.68 -3.75 -10.16
N GLN A 15 4.98 -4.03 -10.26
CA GLN A 15 5.70 -4.85 -9.27
C GLN A 15 5.70 -4.21 -7.86
N SER A 16 5.79 -2.88 -7.78
CA SER A 16 5.67 -2.17 -6.50
C SER A 16 4.26 -2.27 -5.93
N LEU A 17 3.23 -2.16 -6.77
CA LEU A 17 1.83 -2.33 -6.35
C LEU A 17 1.54 -3.74 -5.85
N GLU A 18 2.07 -4.78 -6.49
CA GLU A 18 1.94 -6.17 -6.00
C GLU A 18 2.52 -6.33 -4.59
N ARG A 19 3.70 -5.75 -4.33
CA ARG A 19 4.31 -5.74 -2.99
C ARG A 19 3.44 -5.00 -1.98
N VAL A 20 2.90 -3.84 -2.35
CA VAL A 20 1.99 -3.07 -1.49
C VAL A 20 0.72 -3.86 -1.18
N ALA A 21 0.13 -4.52 -2.18
CA ALA A 21 -1.05 -5.36 -2.01
C ALA A 21 -0.79 -6.51 -1.04
N ALA A 22 0.36 -7.20 -1.15
CA ALA A 22 0.75 -8.27 -0.23
C ALA A 22 0.90 -7.76 1.22
N ILE A 23 1.45 -6.56 1.41
CA ILE A 23 1.56 -5.94 2.74
C ILE A 23 0.17 -5.70 3.34
N ILE A 24 -0.76 -5.15 2.54
CA ILE A 24 -2.13 -4.86 2.97
C ILE A 24 -2.88 -6.16 3.29
N ALA A 25 -2.82 -7.17 2.40
CA ALA A 25 -3.46 -8.46 2.57
C ALA A 25 -3.04 -9.12 3.89
N ARG A 26 -1.73 -9.15 4.18
CA ARG A 26 -1.21 -9.68 5.45
C ARG A 26 -1.79 -8.95 6.67
N ARG A 27 -2.06 -7.65 6.59
CA ARG A 27 -2.70 -6.94 7.71
C ARG A 27 -4.17 -7.34 7.87
N VAL A 28 -4.88 -7.54 6.77
CA VAL A 28 -6.27 -8.01 6.78
C VAL A 28 -6.35 -9.42 7.36
N GLU A 29 -5.47 -10.33 6.96
CA GLU A 29 -5.37 -11.70 7.49
C GLU A 29 -5.11 -11.73 8.99
N GLN A 30 -4.38 -10.74 9.53
CA GLN A 30 -4.16 -10.55 10.96
C GLN A 30 -5.38 -9.97 11.71
N GLY A 31 -6.56 -9.96 11.07
CA GLY A 31 -7.79 -9.40 11.62
C GLY A 31 -7.82 -7.87 11.69
N ARG A 32 -6.86 -7.17 11.06
CA ARG A 32 -6.83 -5.71 11.07
C ARG A 32 -7.67 -5.15 9.93
N ARG A 33 -8.17 -3.93 10.12
CA ARG A 33 -8.87 -3.14 9.09
C ARG A 33 -8.08 -1.85 8.83
N PRO A 34 -7.00 -1.89 8.03
CA PRO A 34 -6.20 -0.72 7.77
C PRO A 34 -6.90 0.26 6.82
N VAL A 35 -6.75 1.56 7.09
CA VAL A 35 -7.02 2.62 6.10
C VAL A 35 -5.75 2.80 5.28
N VAL A 36 -5.87 2.77 3.95
CA VAL A 36 -4.71 2.89 3.05
C VAL A 36 -4.74 4.25 2.37
N VAL A 37 -3.64 4.98 2.47
CA VAL A 37 -3.43 6.28 1.82
C VAL A 37 -2.24 6.16 0.87
N VAL A 38 -2.43 6.57 -0.39
CA VAL A 38 -1.37 6.51 -1.40
C VAL A 38 -1.18 7.88 -2.03
N SER A 39 0.06 8.20 -2.38
CA SER A 39 0.37 9.33 -3.26
C SER A 39 0.13 8.94 -4.73
N ALA A 40 0.14 9.93 -5.63
CA ALA A 40 0.26 9.67 -7.06
C ALA A 40 1.55 8.89 -7.39
N PHE A 41 1.60 8.25 -8.57
CA PHE A 41 2.78 7.53 -9.03
C PHE A 41 3.99 8.46 -9.16
N SER A 42 5.19 7.93 -8.95
CA SER A 42 6.43 8.70 -9.10
C SER A 42 6.58 9.21 -10.55
N GLY A 43 6.76 10.51 -10.73
CA GLY A 43 6.95 11.13 -12.05
C GLY A 43 5.66 11.49 -12.80
N VAL A 44 4.51 11.40 -12.13
CA VAL A 44 3.23 11.99 -12.53
C VAL A 44 3.06 13.32 -11.83
#